data_AF-A3IWB0-F1
#
_entry.id   AF-A3IWB0-F1
#
_cell.length_a   1.000
_cell.length_b   1.000
_cell.length_c   1.000
_cell.angle_alpha   90.00
_cell.angle_beta   90.00
_cell.angle_gamma   90.00
#
_symmetry.space_group_name_H-M   'P 1'
#
loop_
_entity.id
_entity.type
_entity.pdbx_description
1 polymer ?
#
loop_
_entity_poly.entity_id
_entity_poly.type
_entity_poly.pdbx_seq_one_letter_code
_entity_poly.pdbx_strand_id
1 'polypeptide(L)'
;MRDITAWQESFKDYDLDAGLLNVDLGLYLLDVIVPNTTAGSLWVLLTGYDYSFAESQNWTEEQRQMLSIARHLLAQYASPKLWSDALDRYQEYPEETRGYEITELGTFQRQTNITVANNRFEVYERTLTTPVALSQRKEVSWATEGQYKCEVEKRMDTVNIPSELAGFSHPTSHDLNNNSTREALNIPWRDLHYTAKWMDEQLIEKGLKPIWVSCFSRMKLEVFNDAEELVEADYLRLDSIRHLGGIPSAGKSVLMKILTVYAYRQGLKVTLIVADVLQIFDLIKTFTEVNINDVAPILGNSNKASHLSRLHKAVYNANPDTPYNQNHPGFKYLSNTCLLTPYITPRLERAFEIGKQPCFSLEPIESEESEEFTSNKYCPAYGVCPSHQKERDLVKASIWIATPGSLIYSKVPRTINQENIAFP
;
A
#
# COMPACT_ATOMS: atom_id res chain seq x y z
N MET A 1 5.22 -4.50 5.53
CA MET A 1 5.30 -5.00 6.90
C MET A 1 6.60 -4.51 7.48
N ARG A 2 6.49 -3.67 8.51
CA ARG A 2 7.64 -3.11 9.20
C ARG A 2 8.25 -4.17 10.11
N ASP A 3 9.55 -4.09 10.35
CA ASP A 3 10.22 -4.94 11.33
C ASP A 3 9.94 -4.40 12.73
N ILE A 4 9.02 -5.06 13.43
CA ILE A 4 8.57 -4.63 14.77
C ILE A 4 9.49 -5.11 15.89
N THR A 5 10.48 -5.95 15.57
CA THR A 5 11.38 -6.61 16.53
C THR A 5 12.81 -6.11 16.49
N ALA A 6 13.24 -5.45 15.39
CA ALA A 6 14.62 -4.99 15.22
C ALA A 6 15.18 -4.19 16.41
N TRP A 7 14.37 -3.36 17.06
CA TRP A 7 14.82 -2.56 18.21
C TRP A 7 15.16 -3.41 19.45
N GLN A 8 14.56 -4.59 19.57
CA GLN A 8 14.78 -5.53 20.67
C GLN A 8 16.18 -6.15 20.61
N GLU A 9 16.86 -6.12 19.44
CA GLU A 9 18.25 -6.57 19.32
C GLU A 9 19.21 -5.81 20.24
N SER A 10 18.87 -4.55 20.59
CA SER A 10 19.63 -3.77 21.57
C SER A 10 19.63 -4.38 22.98
N PHE A 11 18.75 -5.36 23.25
CA PHE A 11 18.61 -6.04 24.53
C PHE A 11 19.04 -7.51 24.53
N LYS A 12 19.57 -8.01 23.40
CA LYS A 12 19.86 -9.44 23.21
C LYS A 12 20.83 -10.01 24.24
N ASP A 13 21.78 -9.21 24.72
CA ASP A 13 22.79 -9.63 25.70
C ASP A 13 22.25 -9.73 27.13
N TYR A 14 21.03 -9.22 27.40
CA TYR A 14 20.43 -9.18 28.73
C TYR A 14 19.37 -10.27 28.97
N ASP A 15 19.11 -11.13 27.98
CA ASP A 15 18.12 -12.23 28.04
C ASP A 15 16.73 -11.79 28.53
N LEU A 16 16.31 -10.58 28.14
CA LEU A 16 14.99 -10.03 28.49
C LEU A 16 13.92 -10.54 27.52
N ASP A 17 12.79 -10.96 28.09
CA ASP A 17 11.65 -11.42 27.29
C ASP A 17 11.04 -10.28 26.45
N ALA A 18 10.71 -10.60 25.19
CA ALA A 18 10.15 -9.62 24.26
C ALA A 18 8.79 -9.06 24.72
N GLY A 19 7.99 -9.85 25.45
CA GLY A 19 6.73 -9.42 26.05
C GLY A 19 6.94 -8.33 27.10
N LEU A 20 7.94 -8.49 27.96
CA LEU A 20 8.33 -7.49 28.96
C LEU A 20 8.76 -6.18 28.29
N LEU A 21 9.65 -6.26 27.30
CA LEU A 21 10.16 -5.07 26.60
C LEU A 21 9.04 -4.31 25.88
N ASN A 22 8.08 -5.03 25.28
CA ASN A 22 6.94 -4.41 24.62
C ASN A 22 6.03 -3.66 25.58
N VAL A 23 5.81 -4.19 26.79
CA VAL A 23 5.04 -3.50 27.84
C VAL A 23 5.78 -2.27 28.34
N ASP A 24 7.10 -2.39 28.61
CA ASP A 24 7.94 -1.25 29.00
C ASP A 24 7.89 -0.11 27.96
N LEU A 25 7.98 -0.44 26.66
CA LEU A 25 7.88 0.54 25.58
C LEU A 25 6.52 1.24 25.56
N GLY A 26 5.44 0.49 25.80
CA GLY A 26 4.07 1.02 25.88
C GLY A 26 3.86 1.95 27.07
N LEU A 27 4.39 1.59 28.25
CA LEU A 27 4.33 2.43 29.44
C LEU A 27 5.19 3.68 29.28
N TYR A 28 6.35 3.59 28.63
CA TYR A 28 7.18 4.74 28.28
C TYR A 28 6.45 5.73 27.35
N LEU A 29 5.71 5.24 26.36
CA LEU A 29 4.87 6.11 25.53
C LEU A 29 3.80 6.84 26.36
N LEU A 30 3.10 6.13 27.25
CA LEU A 30 2.09 6.73 28.12
C LEU A 30 2.70 7.82 29.01
N ASP A 31 3.85 7.56 29.61
CA ASP A 31 4.55 8.50 30.47
C ASP A 31 4.96 9.80 29.73
N VAL A 32 5.35 9.69 28.46
CA VAL A 32 5.77 10.86 27.66
C VAL A 32 4.58 11.67 27.12
N ILE A 33 3.49 11.00 26.73
CA ILE A 33 2.40 11.63 25.97
C ILE A 33 1.19 11.97 26.87
N VAL A 34 0.91 11.14 27.89
CA VAL A 34 -0.23 11.29 28.80
C VAL A 34 0.13 10.84 30.23
N PRO A 35 1.06 11.53 30.93
CA PRO A 35 1.67 11.07 32.20
C PRO A 35 0.67 10.84 33.35
N ASN A 36 -0.51 11.47 33.32
CA ASN A 36 -1.51 11.36 34.38
C ASN A 36 -2.52 10.22 34.17
N THR A 37 -2.26 9.31 33.22
CA THR A 37 -3.15 8.18 32.93
C THR A 37 -2.74 6.91 33.68
N THR A 38 -3.63 5.92 33.69
CA THR A 38 -3.33 4.59 34.23
C THR A 38 -2.60 3.74 33.19
N ALA A 39 -1.81 2.76 33.66
CA ALA A 39 -1.11 1.79 32.80
C ALA A 39 -2.06 1.09 31.82
N GLY A 40 -3.31 0.86 32.23
CA GLY A 40 -4.34 0.21 31.42
C GLY A 40 -4.84 1.03 30.21
N SER A 41 -4.46 2.30 30.06
CA SER A 41 -5.05 3.21 29.07
C SER A 41 -4.39 3.16 27.68
N LEU A 42 -3.25 2.47 27.52
CA LEU A 42 -2.48 2.46 26.28
C LEU A 42 -3.29 2.03 25.05
N TRP A 43 -4.14 1.01 25.19
CA TRP A 43 -4.89 0.45 24.07
C TRP A 43 -5.72 1.51 23.34
N VAL A 44 -6.25 2.52 24.06
CA VAL A 44 -7.04 3.62 23.48
C VAL A 44 -6.22 4.39 22.46
N LEU A 45 -4.97 4.72 22.81
CA LEU A 45 -4.04 5.43 21.92
C LEU A 45 -3.71 4.59 20.67
N LEU A 46 -3.63 3.27 20.82
CA LEU A 46 -3.23 2.36 19.75
C LEU A 46 -4.35 2.05 18.73
N THR A 47 -5.62 2.27 19.07
CA THR A 47 -6.77 1.95 18.18
C THR A 47 -6.85 2.80 16.90
N GLY A 48 -6.16 3.94 16.85
CA GLY A 48 -6.16 4.85 15.69
C GLY A 48 -7.34 5.80 15.61
N TYR A 49 -8.33 5.69 16.51
CA TYR A 49 -9.41 6.68 16.61
C TYR A 49 -8.89 8.00 17.18
N ASP A 50 -9.44 9.10 16.68
CA ASP A 50 -9.15 10.44 17.16
C ASP A 50 -9.97 10.73 18.42
N TYR A 51 -9.58 10.07 19.52
CA TYR A 51 -10.12 10.42 20.83
C TYR A 51 -9.52 11.77 21.24
N SER A 52 -10.38 12.74 21.51
CA SER A 52 -9.94 14.04 22.02
C SER A 52 -9.47 13.86 23.46
N PHE A 53 -8.15 13.88 23.65
CA PHE A 53 -7.54 14.07 24.97
C PHE A 53 -7.30 15.56 25.16
N ALA A 54 -7.41 16.07 26.38
CA ALA A 54 -7.09 17.48 26.63
C ALA A 54 -5.62 17.77 26.28
N GLU A 55 -4.76 16.79 26.52
CA GLU A 55 -3.33 16.82 26.23
C GLU A 55 -3.03 16.78 24.73
N SER A 56 -3.88 16.13 23.91
CA SER A 56 -3.60 15.95 22.47
C SER A 56 -3.65 17.26 21.68
N GLN A 57 -4.30 18.30 22.20
CA GLN A 57 -4.31 19.63 21.62
C GLN A 57 -2.91 20.29 21.63
N ASN A 58 -2.05 19.92 22.59
CA ASN A 58 -0.74 20.54 22.80
C ASN A 58 0.44 19.63 22.42
N TRP A 59 0.19 18.45 21.84
CA TRP A 59 1.27 17.55 21.46
C TRP A 59 2.18 18.15 20.40
N THR A 60 3.49 18.01 20.61
CA THR A 60 4.51 18.34 19.62
C THR A 60 4.44 17.37 18.44
N GLU A 61 5.04 17.76 17.31
CA GLU A 61 5.14 16.87 16.14
C GLU A 61 5.90 15.58 16.47
N GLU A 62 6.92 15.68 17.32
CA GLU A 62 7.67 14.53 17.83
C GLU A 62 6.79 13.56 18.62
N GLN A 63 5.94 14.05 19.53
CA GLN A 63 5.01 13.20 20.29
C GLN A 63 3.98 12.51 19.37
N ARG A 64 3.50 13.22 18.33
CA ARG A 64 2.62 12.61 17.30
C ARG A 64 3.34 11.54 16.51
N GLN A 65 4.62 11.76 16.18
CA GLN A 65 5.46 10.78 15.52
C GLN A 65 5.70 9.55 16.40
N MET A 66 5.99 9.73 17.70
CA MET A 66 6.12 8.64 18.66
C MET A 66 4.86 7.78 18.73
N LEU A 67 3.68 8.40 18.82
CA LEU A 67 2.41 7.68 18.79
C LEU A 67 2.20 6.92 17.48
N SER A 68 2.54 7.53 16.35
CA SER A 68 2.46 6.87 15.04
C SER A 68 3.37 5.65 14.97
N ILE A 69 4.60 5.74 15.46
CA ILE A 69 5.55 4.62 15.53
C ILE A 69 5.06 3.54 16.48
N ALA A 70 4.60 3.91 17.67
CA ALA A 70 4.06 2.96 18.65
C ALA A 70 2.86 2.18 18.11
N ARG A 71 1.96 2.81 17.35
CA ARG A 71 0.84 2.13 16.66
C ARG A 71 1.31 1.03 15.70
N HIS A 72 2.50 1.15 15.13
CA HIS A 72 3.09 0.10 14.29
C HIS A 72 3.74 -1.00 15.12
N LEU A 73 4.52 -0.65 16.15
CA LEU A 73 5.28 -1.60 16.98
C LEU A 73 4.38 -2.43 17.92
N LEU A 74 3.36 -1.79 18.48
CA LEU A 74 2.52 -2.31 19.55
C LEU A 74 1.09 -2.63 19.09
N ALA A 75 0.87 -2.78 17.77
CA ALA A 75 -0.46 -3.00 17.18
C ALA A 75 -1.25 -4.15 17.83
N GLN A 76 -0.56 -5.20 18.31
CA GLN A 76 -1.17 -6.32 19.03
C GLN A 76 -1.89 -5.93 20.33
N TYR A 77 -1.55 -4.80 20.93
CA TYR A 77 -2.14 -4.30 22.18
C TYR A 77 -3.23 -3.25 21.96
N ALA A 78 -3.72 -3.07 20.73
CA ALA A 78 -4.88 -2.22 20.45
C ALA A 78 -6.20 -2.78 21.03
N SER A 79 -6.20 -4.03 21.49
CA SER A 79 -7.33 -4.65 22.20
C SER A 79 -7.21 -4.43 23.72
N PRO A 80 -8.28 -3.94 24.40
CA PRO A 80 -8.27 -3.77 25.86
C PRO A 80 -7.91 -5.06 26.61
N LYS A 81 -8.43 -6.20 26.14
CA LYS A 81 -8.18 -7.51 26.76
C LYS A 81 -6.73 -7.94 26.61
N LEU A 82 -6.16 -7.83 25.40
CA LEU A 82 -4.77 -8.23 25.14
C LEU A 82 -3.78 -7.34 25.89
N TRP A 83 -4.09 -6.06 26.08
CA TRP A 83 -3.26 -5.16 26.87
C TRP A 83 -3.33 -5.47 28.38
N SER A 84 -4.54 -5.67 28.92
CA SER A 84 -4.71 -6.10 30.32
C SER A 84 -3.95 -7.40 30.61
N ASP A 85 -4.11 -8.41 29.75
CA ASP A 85 -3.41 -9.70 29.90
C ASP A 85 -1.89 -9.57 29.79
N ALA A 86 -1.40 -8.52 29.11
CA ALA A 86 0.03 -8.22 29.03
C ALA A 86 0.54 -7.52 30.30
N LEU A 87 -0.25 -6.65 30.90
CA LEU A 87 0.07 -6.01 32.19
C LEU A 87 0.07 -7.04 33.34
N ASP A 88 -0.88 -7.97 33.34
CA ASP A 88 -0.94 -9.04 34.34
C ASP A 88 0.35 -9.90 34.27
N ARG A 89 0.71 -10.34 33.06
CA ARG A 89 1.97 -11.07 32.82
C ARG A 89 3.20 -10.22 33.16
N TYR A 90 3.16 -8.92 32.89
CA TYR A 90 4.26 -8.02 33.21
C TYR A 90 4.56 -7.97 34.72
N GLN A 91 3.52 -8.05 35.57
CA GLN A 91 3.69 -8.09 37.02
C GLN A 91 4.28 -9.41 37.53
N GLU A 92 4.18 -10.51 36.77
CA GLU A 92 4.76 -11.81 37.10
C GLU A 92 6.29 -11.88 36.91
N TYR A 93 6.89 -10.97 36.13
CA TYR A 93 8.35 -10.93 35.96
C TYR A 93 9.06 -10.42 37.23
N PRO A 94 10.30 -10.88 37.49
CA PRO A 94 11.11 -10.40 38.61
C PRO A 94 11.25 -8.88 38.63
N GLU A 95 11.19 -8.25 39.81
CA GLU A 95 11.14 -6.80 39.92
C GLU A 95 12.37 -6.10 39.31
N GLU A 96 13.53 -6.76 39.39
CA GLU A 96 14.83 -6.33 38.87
C GLU A 96 14.92 -6.30 37.34
N THR A 97 14.02 -6.97 36.62
CA THR A 97 13.99 -6.96 35.15
C THR A 97 13.02 -5.93 34.59
N ARG A 98 12.04 -5.46 35.38
CA ARG A 98 10.98 -4.52 34.98
C ARG A 98 11.49 -3.07 34.93
N GLY A 99 11.09 -2.31 33.90
CA GLY A 99 11.39 -0.88 33.80
C GLY A 99 10.45 0.00 34.63
N TYR A 100 9.26 -0.50 34.95
CA TYR A 100 8.19 0.22 35.63
C TYR A 100 7.66 -0.58 36.82
N GLU A 101 7.28 0.15 37.85
CA GLU A 101 6.47 -0.37 38.94
C GLU A 101 5.01 0.04 38.71
N ILE A 102 4.08 -0.91 38.86
CA ILE A 102 2.64 -0.68 38.70
C ILE A 102 1.96 -0.95 40.03
N THR A 103 1.30 0.07 40.58
CA THR A 103 0.53 -0.02 41.82
C THR A 103 -0.81 -0.75 41.63
N GLU A 104 -1.43 -1.20 42.72
CA GLU A 104 -2.78 -1.81 42.70
C GLU A 104 -3.86 -0.90 42.10
N LEU A 105 -3.68 0.42 42.16
CA LEU A 105 -4.58 1.41 41.57
C LEU A 105 -4.35 1.61 40.06
N GLY A 106 -3.41 0.88 39.45
CA GLY A 106 -3.04 1.00 38.04
C GLY A 106 -2.20 2.24 37.70
N THR A 107 -1.77 3.00 38.71
CA THR A 107 -0.74 4.04 38.53
C THR A 107 0.63 3.39 38.35
N PHE A 108 1.49 3.97 37.53
CA PHE A 108 2.79 3.40 37.18
C PHE A 108 3.90 4.44 37.28
N GLN A 109 5.10 4.02 37.64
CA GLN A 109 6.27 4.89 37.81
C GLN A 109 7.55 4.21 37.30
N ARG A 110 8.48 5.00 36.75
CA ARG A 110 9.79 4.49 36.32
C ARG A 110 10.59 4.03 37.52
N GLN A 111 11.21 2.85 37.43
CA GLN A 111 12.18 2.44 38.42
C GLN A 111 13.49 3.21 38.28
N THR A 112 14.06 3.65 39.40
CA THR A 112 15.32 4.43 39.43
C THR A 112 16.57 3.56 39.61
N ASN A 113 16.43 2.33 40.10
CA ASN A 113 17.54 1.45 40.48
C ASN A 113 17.63 0.21 39.58
N ILE A 114 17.66 0.42 38.25
CA ILE A 114 17.74 -0.67 37.27
C ILE A 114 19.21 -1.04 37.03
N THR A 115 19.58 -2.29 37.32
CA THR A 115 20.93 -2.83 37.05
C THR A 115 21.02 -3.56 35.71
N VAL A 116 19.92 -4.17 35.25
CA VAL A 116 19.83 -4.89 33.97
C VAL A 116 19.35 -3.95 32.87
N ALA A 117 20.11 -3.81 31.78
CA ALA A 117 19.75 -2.91 30.66
C ALA A 117 19.40 -1.49 31.13
N ASN A 118 20.33 -0.82 31.82
CA ASN A 118 20.13 0.51 32.40
C ASN A 118 19.90 1.63 31.35
N ASN A 119 20.34 1.42 30.11
CA ASN A 119 20.10 2.31 28.96
C ASN A 119 18.74 2.09 28.28
N ARG A 120 17.83 1.27 28.85
CA ARG A 120 16.57 0.89 28.19
C ARG A 120 15.70 2.07 27.79
N PHE A 121 15.63 3.11 28.61
CA PHE A 121 14.80 4.29 28.33
C PHE A 121 15.33 5.11 27.16
N GLU A 122 16.66 5.20 27.01
CA GLU A 122 17.30 5.81 25.83
C GLU A 122 16.99 4.98 24.58
N VAL A 123 16.97 3.66 24.70
CA VAL A 123 16.57 2.77 23.60
C VAL A 123 15.09 2.95 23.26
N TYR A 124 14.19 3.07 24.23
CA TYR A 124 12.76 3.32 23.98
C TYR A 124 12.53 4.67 23.31
N GLU A 125 13.20 5.74 23.79
CA GLU A 125 13.17 7.06 23.18
C GLU A 125 13.62 7.00 21.72
N ARG A 126 14.80 6.41 21.47
CA ARG A 126 15.33 6.22 20.12
C ARG A 126 14.39 5.40 19.24
N THR A 127 13.77 4.36 19.81
CA THR A 127 12.85 3.47 19.08
C THR A 127 11.59 4.21 18.65
N LEU A 128 11.04 5.08 19.51
CA LEU A 128 9.82 5.84 19.21
C LEU A 128 10.09 7.10 18.37
N THR A 129 11.33 7.56 18.26
CA THR A 129 11.71 8.71 17.42
C THR A 129 12.25 8.28 16.05
N THR A 130 12.72 7.04 15.91
CA THR A 130 13.26 6.52 14.65
C THR A 130 12.17 5.83 13.80
N PRO A 131 12.02 6.17 12.51
CA PRO A 131 11.09 5.46 11.63
C PRO A 131 11.35 3.95 11.60
N VAL A 132 10.32 3.15 11.88
CA VAL A 132 10.44 1.69 11.88
C VAL A 132 10.81 1.18 10.49
N ALA A 133 11.93 0.46 10.39
CA ALA A 133 12.45 -0.08 9.14
C ALA A 133 11.49 -1.09 8.49
N LEU A 134 11.57 -1.21 7.17
CA LEU A 134 10.83 -2.22 6.42
C LEU A 134 11.56 -3.57 6.52
N SER A 135 10.82 -4.64 6.76
CA SER A 135 11.39 -6.00 6.70
C SER A 135 11.82 -6.33 5.27
N GLN A 136 12.98 -6.97 5.13
CA GLN A 136 13.52 -7.37 3.82
C GLN A 136 13.20 -8.83 3.52
N ARG A 137 12.87 -9.13 2.26
CA ARG A 137 12.72 -10.49 1.74
C ARG A 137 14.02 -10.91 1.06
N LYS A 138 14.25 -12.23 0.96
CA LYS A 138 15.39 -12.79 0.21
C LYS A 138 15.44 -12.22 -1.21
N GLU A 139 16.66 -11.89 -1.64
CA GLU A 139 16.95 -11.41 -2.97
C GLU A 139 16.44 -12.38 -4.05
N VAL A 140 16.03 -11.83 -5.18
CA VAL A 140 15.51 -12.60 -6.30
C VAL A 140 16.67 -13.16 -7.12
N SER A 141 16.70 -14.48 -7.25
CA SER A 141 17.62 -15.15 -8.16
C SER A 141 16.99 -15.30 -9.54
N TRP A 142 17.47 -14.54 -10.52
CA TRP A 142 16.97 -14.57 -11.90
C TRP A 142 17.54 -15.77 -12.66
N ALA A 143 16.73 -16.36 -13.55
CA ALA A 143 17.19 -17.39 -14.46
C ALA A 143 18.04 -16.75 -15.58
N THR A 144 19.20 -17.35 -15.83
CA THR A 144 20.08 -17.01 -16.94
C THR A 144 19.74 -17.85 -18.17
N GLU A 145 20.47 -17.66 -19.26
CA GLU A 145 20.42 -18.57 -20.41
C GLU A 145 20.63 -20.03 -19.96
N GLY A 146 19.84 -20.95 -20.52
CA GLY A 146 19.91 -22.38 -20.21
C GLY A 146 18.57 -23.09 -20.10
N GLN A 147 18.60 -24.35 -19.66
CA GLN A 147 17.41 -25.18 -19.52
C GLN A 147 16.93 -25.24 -18.06
N TYR A 148 15.61 -25.11 -17.90
CA TYR A 148 14.95 -25.17 -16.61
C TYR A 148 13.74 -26.10 -16.69
N LYS A 149 13.39 -26.76 -15.58
CA LYS A 149 12.10 -27.41 -15.42
C LYS A 149 11.07 -26.40 -14.96
N CYS A 150 9.84 -26.57 -15.42
CA CYS A 150 8.70 -25.77 -15.00
C CYS A 150 7.43 -26.62 -14.99
N GLU A 151 6.51 -26.29 -14.08
CA GLU A 151 5.20 -26.94 -14.03
C GLU A 151 4.27 -26.34 -15.09
N VAL A 152 3.75 -27.19 -15.97
CA VAL A 152 2.74 -26.87 -16.98
C VAL A 152 1.59 -27.87 -16.82
N GLU A 153 0.38 -27.39 -16.52
CA GLU A 153 -0.82 -28.25 -16.38
C GLU A 153 -0.59 -29.48 -15.46
N LYS A 154 0.15 -29.31 -14.36
CA LYS A 154 0.54 -30.37 -13.39
C LYS A 154 1.52 -31.42 -13.95
N ARG A 155 2.22 -31.10 -15.03
CA ARG A 155 3.34 -31.89 -15.58
C ARG A 155 4.62 -31.07 -15.50
N MET A 156 5.75 -31.75 -15.38
CA MET A 156 7.07 -31.10 -15.39
C MET A 156 7.60 -31.12 -16.81
N ASP A 157 7.64 -29.94 -17.43
CA ASP A 157 8.16 -29.72 -18.78
C ASP A 157 9.45 -28.89 -18.72
N THR A 158 10.21 -28.87 -19.82
CA THR A 158 11.46 -28.12 -19.91
C THR A 158 11.23 -26.80 -20.66
N VAL A 159 11.77 -25.70 -20.14
CA VAL A 159 11.88 -24.42 -20.85
C VAL A 159 13.34 -24.13 -21.17
N ASN A 160 13.61 -23.80 -22.43
CA ASN A 160 14.95 -23.37 -22.86
C ASN A 160 14.99 -21.84 -22.96
N ILE A 161 15.60 -21.18 -21.99
CA ILE A 161 15.72 -19.72 -21.95
C ILE A 161 16.91 -19.32 -22.84
N PRO A 162 16.67 -18.59 -23.95
CA PRO A 162 17.74 -18.09 -24.80
C PRO A 162 18.37 -16.83 -24.21
N SER A 163 19.58 -16.49 -24.68
CA SER A 163 20.33 -15.31 -24.25
C SER A 163 19.53 -13.99 -24.38
N GLU A 164 18.68 -13.85 -25.40
CA GLU A 164 17.87 -12.64 -25.62
C GLU A 164 16.83 -12.43 -24.52
N LEU A 165 16.23 -13.51 -24.01
CA LEU A 165 15.29 -13.44 -22.89
C LEU A 165 16.01 -13.20 -21.56
N ALA A 166 17.19 -13.78 -21.38
CA ALA A 166 18.03 -13.59 -20.20
C ALA A 166 18.61 -12.16 -20.12
N GLY A 167 18.82 -11.50 -21.27
CA GLY A 167 19.39 -10.17 -21.36
C GLY A 167 18.41 -9.01 -21.10
N PHE A 168 17.14 -9.28 -20.81
CA PHE A 168 16.18 -8.21 -20.50
C PHE A 168 16.52 -7.50 -19.19
N SER A 169 16.35 -6.18 -19.17
CA SER A 169 16.50 -5.39 -17.95
C SER A 169 15.48 -5.83 -16.88
N HIS A 170 15.95 -6.00 -15.66
CA HIS A 170 15.10 -6.24 -14.50
C HIS A 170 14.14 -5.08 -14.25
N PRO A 171 12.96 -5.32 -13.63
CA PRO A 171 11.98 -4.27 -13.37
C PRO A 171 12.55 -3.17 -12.47
N THR A 172 12.08 -1.94 -12.68
CA THR A 172 12.38 -0.80 -11.80
C THR A 172 11.68 -0.96 -10.45
N SER A 173 12.35 -0.60 -9.36
CA SER A 173 11.82 -0.62 -8.01
C SER A 173 11.09 0.67 -7.63
N HIS A 174 10.19 0.60 -6.65
CA HIS A 174 9.67 1.80 -5.99
C HIS A 174 10.78 2.50 -5.19
N ASP A 175 10.82 3.83 -5.27
CA ASP A 175 11.65 4.65 -4.39
C ASP A 175 10.98 4.79 -3.03
N LEU A 176 11.67 4.31 -1.98
CA LEU A 176 11.20 4.30 -0.60
C LEU A 176 11.87 5.38 0.26
N ASN A 177 12.82 6.14 -0.30
CA ASN A 177 13.59 7.14 0.43
C ASN A 177 12.90 8.52 0.44
N ASN A 178 11.70 8.61 -0.11
CA ASN A 178 11.03 9.88 -0.32
C ASN A 178 10.25 10.30 0.95
N ASN A 179 10.86 11.16 1.76
CA ASN A 179 10.20 11.79 2.89
C ASN A 179 9.38 12.98 2.40
N SER A 180 8.08 12.79 2.16
CA SER A 180 7.19 13.92 1.86
C SER A 180 6.70 14.58 3.14
N THR A 181 7.00 15.86 3.33
CA THR A 181 6.28 16.70 4.28
C THR A 181 4.86 16.92 3.76
N ARG A 182 3.86 16.61 4.58
CA ARG A 182 2.44 16.74 4.19
C ARG A 182 1.96 18.16 4.49
N GLU A 183 2.04 19.03 3.48
CA GLU A 183 1.45 20.38 3.58
C GLU A 183 -0.07 20.33 3.35
N ALA A 184 -0.80 21.22 4.03
CA ALA A 184 -2.22 21.40 3.79
C ALA A 184 -2.45 21.95 2.37
N LEU A 185 -3.28 21.28 1.57
CA LEU A 185 -3.60 21.71 0.22
C LEU A 185 -4.80 22.65 0.27
N ASN A 186 -4.60 23.91 -0.13
CA ASN A 186 -5.68 24.87 -0.31
C ASN A 186 -5.99 24.98 -1.79
N ILE A 187 -7.05 24.32 -2.25
CA ILE A 187 -7.37 24.20 -3.68
C ILE A 187 -8.44 25.24 -4.03
N PRO A 188 -8.13 26.25 -4.87
CA PRO A 188 -9.13 27.20 -5.29
C PRO A 188 -10.24 26.50 -6.10
N TRP A 189 -11.50 26.78 -5.77
CA TRP A 189 -12.66 26.20 -6.47
C TRP A 189 -12.66 26.55 -7.97
N ARG A 190 -12.17 27.77 -8.28
CA ARG A 190 -11.95 28.24 -9.65
C ARG A 190 -10.96 27.38 -10.44
N ASP A 191 -9.93 26.84 -9.78
CA ASP A 191 -8.90 26.04 -10.46
C ASP A 191 -9.42 24.64 -10.82
N LEU A 192 -10.38 24.12 -10.04
CA LEU A 192 -11.14 22.92 -10.40
C LEU A 192 -12.04 23.19 -11.62
N HIS A 193 -12.64 24.38 -11.73
CA HIS A 193 -13.38 24.78 -12.93
C HIS A 193 -12.47 24.87 -14.16
N TYR A 194 -11.27 25.46 -14.03
CA TYR A 194 -10.28 25.48 -15.11
C TYR A 194 -9.80 24.08 -15.50
N THR A 195 -9.66 23.19 -14.53
CA THR A 195 -9.35 21.78 -14.77
C THR A 195 -10.47 21.10 -15.55
N ALA A 196 -11.73 21.31 -15.19
CA ALA A 196 -12.88 20.77 -15.92
C ALA A 196 -12.91 21.25 -17.37
N LYS A 197 -12.63 22.55 -17.60
CA LYS A 197 -12.53 23.12 -18.95
C LYS A 197 -11.42 22.45 -19.77
N TRP A 198 -10.24 22.30 -19.18
CA TRP A 198 -9.12 21.61 -19.83
C TRP A 198 -9.48 20.16 -20.18
N MET A 199 -10.15 19.43 -19.29
CA MET A 199 -10.60 18.06 -19.58
C MET A 199 -11.58 18.01 -20.76
N ASP A 200 -12.51 18.97 -20.86
CA ASP A 200 -13.43 19.07 -22.00
C ASP A 200 -12.70 19.38 -23.32
N GLU A 201 -11.66 20.23 -23.28
CA GLU A 201 -10.80 20.50 -24.45
C GLU A 201 -10.13 19.21 -24.96
N GLN A 202 -9.60 18.37 -24.06
CA GLN A 202 -9.00 17.08 -24.42
C GLN A 202 -10.01 16.10 -25.04
N LEU A 203 -11.27 16.11 -24.58
CA LEU A 203 -12.33 15.29 -25.18
C LEU A 203 -12.67 15.77 -26.59
N ILE A 204 -12.81 17.09 -26.78
CA ILE A 204 -13.13 17.69 -28.07
C ILE A 204 -12.05 17.38 -29.12
N GLU A 205 -10.77 17.44 -28.75
CA GLU A 205 -9.65 17.07 -29.64
C GLU A 205 -9.73 15.64 -30.17
N LYS A 206 -10.36 14.74 -29.41
CA LYS A 206 -10.61 13.33 -29.81
C LYS A 206 -11.97 13.10 -30.46
N GLY A 207 -12.75 14.15 -30.70
CA GLY A 207 -14.12 14.04 -31.23
C GLY A 207 -15.11 13.46 -30.22
N LEU A 208 -14.79 13.48 -28.92
CA LEU A 208 -15.67 13.06 -27.84
C LEU A 208 -16.50 14.24 -27.32
N LYS A 209 -17.65 13.94 -26.73
CA LYS A 209 -18.58 14.97 -26.22
C LYS A 209 -18.04 15.59 -24.92
N PRO A 210 -17.97 16.93 -24.80
CA PRO A 210 -17.60 17.59 -23.54
C PRO A 210 -18.73 17.43 -22.51
N ILE A 211 -18.35 17.15 -21.26
CA ILE A 211 -19.29 16.87 -20.15
C ILE A 211 -18.86 17.52 -18.83
N TRP A 212 -17.58 17.81 -18.62
CA TRP A 212 -17.01 18.10 -17.31
C TRP A 212 -17.44 19.45 -16.76
N VAL A 213 -17.38 20.52 -17.55
CA VAL A 213 -17.80 21.87 -17.13
C VAL A 213 -19.30 21.88 -16.80
N SER A 214 -20.11 21.20 -17.62
CA SER A 214 -21.56 21.14 -17.42
C SER A 214 -21.97 20.42 -16.13
N CYS A 215 -21.18 19.43 -15.71
CA CYS A 215 -21.38 18.71 -14.45
C CYS A 215 -20.85 19.50 -13.25
N PHE A 216 -19.67 20.14 -13.39
CA PHE A 216 -19.03 20.88 -12.29
C PHE A 216 -19.75 22.19 -11.95
N SER A 217 -20.25 22.92 -12.95
CA SER A 217 -20.95 24.21 -12.77
C SER A 217 -22.22 24.13 -11.91
N ARG A 218 -22.76 22.93 -11.68
CA ARG A 218 -23.93 22.70 -10.81
C ARG A 218 -23.56 22.48 -9.34
N MET A 219 -22.28 22.39 -9.03
CA MET A 219 -21.78 22.12 -7.68
C MET A 219 -21.47 23.40 -6.94
N LYS A 220 -21.73 23.38 -5.64
CA LYS A 220 -21.34 24.42 -4.69
C LYS A 220 -20.47 23.80 -3.59
N LEU A 221 -19.51 24.58 -3.10
CA LEU A 221 -18.71 24.22 -1.94
C LEU A 221 -19.17 25.07 -0.75
N GLU A 222 -19.59 24.40 0.32
CA GLU A 222 -20.05 25.05 1.54
C GLU A 222 -19.30 24.45 2.75
N VAL A 223 -18.97 25.29 3.73
CA VAL A 223 -18.30 24.90 4.98
C VAL A 223 -19.05 25.47 6.18
N PHE A 224 -18.96 24.80 7.32
CA PHE A 224 -19.52 25.32 8.58
C PHE A 224 -18.64 26.45 9.11
N ASN A 225 -19.27 27.58 9.47
CA ASN A 225 -18.64 28.66 10.22
C ASN A 225 -18.72 28.43 11.74
N ASP A 226 -18.17 29.34 12.54
CA ASP A 226 -18.20 29.28 14.01
C ASP A 226 -19.63 29.32 14.60
N ALA A 227 -20.61 29.75 13.82
CA ALA A 227 -22.04 29.76 14.18
C ALA A 227 -22.78 28.50 13.72
N GLU A 228 -22.07 27.46 13.25
CA GLU A 228 -22.61 26.21 12.70
C GLU A 228 -23.53 26.40 11.47
N GLU A 229 -23.34 27.50 10.73
CA GLU A 229 -24.05 27.76 9.47
C GLU A 229 -23.19 27.41 8.26
N LEU A 230 -23.83 26.90 7.21
CA LEU A 230 -23.18 26.61 5.93
C LEU A 230 -22.98 27.90 5.13
N VAL A 231 -21.73 28.22 4.85
CA VAL A 231 -21.32 29.38 4.03
C VAL A 231 -20.55 28.92 2.80
N GLU A 232 -20.76 29.60 1.67
CA GLU A 232 -20.01 29.31 0.44
C GLU A 232 -18.52 29.54 0.65
N ALA A 233 -17.68 28.62 0.16
CA ALA A 233 -16.24 28.66 0.29
C ALA A 233 -15.55 28.70 -1.08
N ASP A 234 -14.54 29.55 -1.20
CA ASP A 234 -13.73 29.69 -2.41
C ASP A 234 -12.62 28.64 -2.54
N TYR A 235 -12.30 27.95 -1.44
CA TYR A 235 -11.18 26.99 -1.38
C TYR A 235 -11.61 25.67 -0.74
N LEU A 236 -11.27 24.57 -1.39
CA LEU A 236 -11.32 23.23 -0.80
C LEU A 236 -10.00 22.98 -0.05
N ARG A 237 -10.02 23.12 1.27
CA ARG A 237 -8.87 22.80 2.13
C ARG A 237 -8.81 21.30 2.43
N LEU A 238 -7.79 20.63 1.92
CA LEU A 238 -7.46 19.24 2.25
C LEU A 238 -6.30 19.22 3.25
N ASP A 239 -6.65 18.92 4.48
CA ASP A 239 -5.72 18.78 5.59
C ASP A 239 -6.11 17.50 6.33
N SER A 240 -5.19 16.54 6.40
CA SER A 240 -5.43 15.24 7.02
C SER A 240 -6.65 14.50 6.44
N ILE A 241 -7.62 14.10 7.27
CA ILE A 241 -8.85 13.41 6.83
C ILE A 241 -9.98 14.42 6.84
N ARG A 242 -10.68 14.55 5.70
CA ARG A 242 -11.86 15.42 5.57
C ARG A 242 -13.03 14.62 5.03
N HIS A 243 -14.17 14.75 5.70
CA HIS A 243 -15.42 14.15 5.25
C HIS A 243 -16.18 15.16 4.40
N LEU A 244 -16.31 14.88 3.10
CA LEU A 244 -17.13 15.69 2.20
C LEU A 244 -18.56 15.14 2.13
N GLY A 245 -19.48 15.85 2.79
CA GLY A 245 -20.91 15.58 2.73
C GLY A 245 -21.50 15.93 1.37
N GLY A 246 -22.64 15.31 1.04
CA GLY A 246 -23.41 15.68 -0.16
C GLY A 246 -24.55 14.73 -0.43
N ILE A 247 -25.62 15.25 -1.01
CA ILE A 247 -26.83 14.50 -1.37
C ILE A 247 -26.48 13.49 -2.49
N PRO A 248 -27.15 12.32 -2.59
CA PRO A 248 -27.03 11.46 -3.76
C PRO A 248 -27.18 12.26 -5.06
N SER A 249 -26.35 11.97 -6.07
CA SER A 249 -26.30 12.71 -7.33
C SER A 249 -25.79 14.17 -7.27
N ALA A 250 -25.22 14.63 -6.14
CA ALA A 250 -24.52 15.92 -6.05
C ALA A 250 -23.22 15.99 -6.88
N GLY A 251 -22.85 14.90 -7.57
CA GLY A 251 -21.69 14.84 -8.44
C GLY A 251 -20.34 14.62 -7.75
N LYS A 252 -20.34 14.01 -6.55
CA LYS A 252 -19.12 13.60 -5.82
C LYS A 252 -18.11 12.85 -6.69
N SER A 253 -18.58 11.92 -7.53
CA SER A 253 -17.72 11.16 -8.45
C SER A 253 -17.11 12.04 -9.54
N VAL A 254 -17.79 13.10 -9.98
CA VAL A 254 -17.24 14.06 -10.93
C VAL A 254 -16.17 14.93 -10.25
N LEU A 255 -16.47 15.44 -9.05
CA LEU A 255 -15.48 16.17 -8.24
C LEU A 255 -14.23 15.35 -7.99
N MET A 256 -14.37 14.07 -7.62
CA MET A 256 -13.24 13.15 -7.42
C MET A 256 -12.35 13.07 -8.67
N LYS A 257 -12.95 12.94 -9.86
CA LYS A 257 -12.20 12.86 -11.13
C LYS A 257 -11.48 14.18 -11.45
N ILE A 258 -12.17 15.31 -11.33
CA ILE A 258 -11.58 16.64 -11.59
C ILE A 258 -10.45 16.93 -10.60
N LEU A 259 -10.66 16.63 -9.32
CA LEU A 259 -9.65 16.77 -8.26
C LEU A 259 -8.42 15.92 -8.54
N THR A 260 -8.61 14.69 -9.04
CA THR A 260 -7.51 13.80 -9.45
C THR A 260 -6.70 14.41 -10.58
N VAL A 261 -7.36 14.93 -11.62
CA VAL A 261 -6.67 15.59 -12.74
C VAL A 261 -5.96 16.85 -12.29
N TYR A 262 -6.58 17.65 -11.43
CA TYR A 262 -5.94 18.83 -10.85
C TYR A 262 -4.66 18.45 -10.11
N ALA A 263 -4.73 17.48 -9.20
CA ALA A 263 -3.58 17.02 -8.43
C ALA A 263 -2.48 16.42 -9.33
N TYR A 264 -2.84 15.62 -10.34
CA TYR A 264 -1.90 15.12 -11.34
C TYR A 264 -1.15 16.25 -12.06
N ARG A 265 -1.87 17.30 -12.46
CA ARG A 265 -1.27 18.48 -13.13
C ARG A 265 -0.36 19.29 -12.21
N GLN A 266 -0.52 19.19 -10.89
CA GLN A 266 0.39 19.77 -9.89
C GLN A 266 1.58 18.87 -9.56
N GLY A 267 1.74 17.73 -10.25
CA GLY A 267 2.81 16.76 -9.97
C GLY A 267 2.59 15.93 -8.71
N LEU A 268 1.38 15.94 -8.14
CA LEU A 268 1.02 15.13 -6.98
C LEU A 268 0.65 13.71 -7.40
N LYS A 269 0.97 12.75 -6.54
CA LYS A 269 0.51 11.36 -6.68
C LYS A 269 -0.83 11.19 -5.98
N VAL A 270 -1.78 10.52 -6.62
CA VAL A 270 -3.15 10.36 -6.13
C VAL A 270 -3.53 8.88 -6.09
N THR A 271 -4.19 8.46 -5.02
CA THR A 271 -4.81 7.13 -4.91
C THR A 271 -6.32 7.26 -4.86
N LEU A 272 -7.01 6.60 -5.77
CA LEU A 272 -8.46 6.53 -5.83
C LEU A 272 -8.95 5.17 -5.34
N ILE A 273 -9.83 5.18 -4.34
CA ILE A 273 -10.45 3.98 -3.80
C ILE A 273 -11.89 3.90 -4.30
N VAL A 274 -12.20 2.86 -5.06
CA VAL A 274 -13.52 2.62 -5.66
C VAL A 274 -14.13 1.32 -5.17
N ALA A 275 -15.44 1.15 -5.36
CA ALA A 275 -16.17 0.02 -4.79
C ALA A 275 -15.87 -1.32 -5.48
N ASP A 276 -15.59 -1.31 -6.79
CA ASP A 276 -15.40 -2.52 -7.58
C ASP A 276 -14.35 -2.35 -8.70
N VAL A 277 -13.96 -3.48 -9.29
CA VAL A 277 -12.90 -3.54 -10.31
C VAL A 277 -13.36 -3.02 -11.68
N LEU A 278 -14.65 -3.03 -12.01
CA LEU A 278 -15.12 -2.43 -13.26
C LEU A 278 -14.99 -0.90 -13.21
N GLN A 279 -15.29 -0.29 -12.06
CA GLN A 279 -15.05 1.15 -11.85
C GLN A 279 -13.57 1.52 -12.01
N ILE A 280 -12.64 0.63 -11.64
CA ILE A 280 -11.21 0.83 -11.89
C ILE A 280 -10.95 0.97 -13.39
N PHE A 281 -11.48 0.05 -14.19
CA PHE A 281 -11.30 0.05 -15.64
C PHE A 281 -11.97 1.26 -16.31
N ASP A 282 -13.15 1.66 -15.84
CA ASP A 282 -13.85 2.85 -16.31
C ASP A 282 -13.08 4.14 -16.01
N LEU A 283 -12.44 4.23 -14.84
CA LEU A 283 -11.57 5.36 -14.50
C LEU A 283 -10.31 5.39 -15.35
N ILE A 284 -9.65 4.24 -15.57
CA ILE A 284 -8.51 4.16 -16.50
C ILE A 284 -8.93 4.68 -17.87
N LYS A 285 -10.05 4.21 -18.40
CA LYS A 285 -10.59 4.70 -19.68
C LYS A 285 -10.84 6.20 -19.65
N THR A 286 -11.51 6.71 -18.61
CA THR A 286 -11.79 8.14 -18.44
C THR A 286 -10.51 8.99 -18.47
N PHE A 287 -9.46 8.57 -17.78
CA PHE A 287 -8.20 9.30 -17.74
C PHE A 287 -7.41 9.19 -19.05
N THR A 288 -7.43 8.02 -19.69
CA THR A 288 -6.86 7.84 -21.04
C THR A 288 -7.55 8.73 -22.08
N GLU A 289 -8.87 8.91 -21.98
CA GLU A 289 -9.63 9.82 -22.86
C GLU A 289 -9.14 11.27 -22.73
N VAL A 290 -8.71 11.73 -21.55
CA VAL A 290 -8.10 13.06 -21.35
C VAL A 290 -6.57 13.08 -21.44
N ASN A 291 -5.97 12.10 -22.14
CA ASN A 291 -4.52 11.98 -22.40
C ASN A 291 -3.65 11.73 -21.16
N ILE A 292 -4.22 11.24 -20.07
CA ILE A 292 -3.48 10.83 -18.87
C ILE A 292 -3.29 9.32 -18.91
N ASN A 293 -2.05 8.90 -19.18
CA ASN A 293 -1.68 7.48 -19.31
C ASN A 293 -0.92 6.92 -18.10
N ASP A 294 -0.49 7.80 -17.18
CA ASP A 294 0.26 7.44 -15.96
C ASP A 294 -0.68 6.95 -14.84
N VAL A 295 -1.58 6.04 -15.21
CA VAL A 295 -2.62 5.49 -14.34
C VAL A 295 -2.42 3.99 -14.25
N ALA A 296 -2.30 3.46 -13.04
CA ALA A 296 -2.12 2.03 -12.81
C ALA A 296 -3.11 1.48 -11.77
N PRO A 297 -3.70 0.29 -12.01
CA PRO A 297 -4.62 -0.32 -11.08
C PRO A 297 -3.90 -1.24 -10.08
N ILE A 298 -4.29 -1.15 -8.81
CA ILE A 298 -3.90 -2.11 -7.78
C ILE A 298 -4.93 -3.26 -7.83
N LEU A 299 -4.53 -4.40 -8.38
CA LEU A 299 -5.38 -5.58 -8.56
C LEU A 299 -4.77 -6.83 -7.93
N GLY A 300 -5.59 -7.64 -7.27
CA GLY A 300 -5.20 -8.99 -6.84
C GLY A 300 -4.99 -9.93 -8.03
N ASN A 301 -4.09 -10.91 -7.89
CA ASN A 301 -3.83 -11.91 -8.93
C ASN A 301 -4.90 -13.02 -8.97
N SER A 302 -5.49 -13.39 -7.84
CA SER A 302 -6.37 -14.56 -7.72
C SER A 302 -7.64 -14.50 -8.58
N ASN A 303 -8.15 -13.30 -8.87
CA ASN A 303 -9.40 -13.10 -9.60
C ASN A 303 -9.21 -12.55 -11.02
N LYS A 304 -7.97 -12.51 -11.54
CA LYS A 304 -7.63 -11.88 -12.83
C LYS A 304 -8.43 -12.47 -14.01
N ALA A 305 -8.67 -13.78 -14.03
CA ALA A 305 -9.52 -14.43 -15.05
C ALA A 305 -11.00 -13.99 -14.97
N SER A 306 -11.55 -13.84 -13.77
CA SER A 306 -12.91 -13.34 -13.57
C SER A 306 -13.02 -11.88 -14.02
N HIS A 307 -12.03 -11.05 -13.71
CA HIS A 307 -11.98 -9.66 -14.14
C HIS A 307 -11.94 -9.53 -15.67
N LEU A 308 -11.20 -10.40 -16.36
CA LEU A 308 -11.16 -10.44 -17.83
C LEU A 308 -12.53 -10.76 -18.43
N SER A 309 -13.20 -11.80 -17.93
CA SER A 309 -14.54 -12.18 -18.39
C SER A 309 -15.57 -11.06 -18.17
N ARG A 310 -15.54 -10.40 -17.00
CA ARG A 310 -16.43 -9.28 -16.68
C ARG A 310 -16.19 -8.08 -17.61
N LEU A 311 -14.92 -7.75 -17.88
CA LEU A 311 -14.58 -6.65 -18.79
C LEU A 311 -15.03 -6.95 -20.22
N HIS A 312 -14.81 -8.17 -20.73
CA HIS A 312 -15.34 -8.58 -22.04
C HIS A 312 -16.86 -8.41 -22.11
N LYS A 313 -17.59 -8.86 -21.09
CA LYS A 313 -19.05 -8.74 -21.04
C LYS A 313 -19.50 -7.28 -21.04
N ALA A 314 -18.82 -6.41 -20.29
CA ALA A 314 -19.11 -4.98 -20.24
C ALA A 314 -18.87 -4.30 -21.60
N VAL A 315 -17.73 -4.58 -22.25
CA VAL A 315 -17.37 -4.01 -23.55
C VAL A 315 -18.32 -4.49 -24.65
N TYR A 316 -18.67 -5.79 -24.64
CA TYR A 316 -19.66 -6.38 -25.55
C TYR A 316 -21.03 -5.73 -25.40
N ASN A 317 -21.54 -5.60 -24.17
CA ASN A 317 -22.84 -4.98 -23.91
C ASN A 317 -22.89 -3.51 -24.35
N ALA A 318 -21.76 -2.79 -24.25
CA ALA A 318 -21.67 -1.40 -24.69
C ALA A 318 -21.51 -1.28 -26.22
N ASN A 319 -20.99 -2.30 -26.91
CA ASN A 319 -20.77 -2.29 -28.36
C ASN A 319 -21.13 -3.65 -29.00
N PRO A 320 -22.44 -4.01 -29.05
CA PRO A 320 -22.87 -5.34 -29.51
C PRO A 320 -22.44 -5.69 -30.94
N ASP A 321 -22.31 -4.67 -31.80
CA ASP A 321 -21.93 -4.82 -33.21
C ASP A 321 -20.42 -5.14 -33.40
N THR A 322 -19.61 -5.01 -32.35
CA THR A 322 -18.17 -5.28 -32.37
C THR A 322 -17.77 -6.27 -31.28
N PRO A 323 -18.10 -7.57 -31.41
CA PRO A 323 -17.94 -8.54 -30.33
C PRO A 323 -16.49 -8.78 -29.88
N TYR A 324 -15.53 -8.55 -30.78
CA TYR A 324 -14.10 -8.72 -30.53
C TYR A 324 -13.39 -7.40 -30.21
N ASN A 325 -14.12 -6.35 -29.86
CA ASN A 325 -13.53 -5.06 -29.50
C ASN A 325 -12.67 -5.19 -28.24
N GLN A 326 -11.36 -5.01 -28.40
CA GLN A 326 -10.37 -5.02 -27.31
C GLN A 326 -9.72 -3.64 -27.10
N ASN A 327 -10.35 -2.56 -27.59
CA ASN A 327 -9.81 -1.20 -27.49
C ASN A 327 -9.88 -0.63 -26.07
N HIS A 328 -10.56 -1.31 -25.15
CA HIS A 328 -10.63 -0.86 -23.76
C HIS A 328 -9.25 -0.93 -23.10
N PRO A 329 -8.70 0.19 -22.56
CA PRO A 329 -7.32 0.23 -22.05
C PRO A 329 -7.09 -0.74 -20.89
N GLY A 330 -8.13 -1.09 -20.13
CA GLY A 330 -8.08 -2.11 -19.06
C GLY A 330 -7.59 -3.50 -19.50
N PHE A 331 -7.74 -3.90 -20.77
CA PHE A 331 -7.27 -5.21 -21.24
C PHE A 331 -5.76 -5.38 -21.11
N LYS A 332 -4.99 -4.28 -21.17
CA LYS A 332 -3.53 -4.31 -21.01
C LYS A 332 -3.09 -4.90 -19.66
N TYR A 333 -3.91 -4.77 -18.62
CA TYR A 333 -3.62 -5.28 -17.28
C TYR A 333 -4.09 -6.72 -17.04
N LEU A 334 -4.82 -7.29 -18.00
CA LEU A 334 -5.44 -8.61 -17.90
C LEU A 334 -4.83 -9.62 -18.86
N SER A 335 -3.73 -9.27 -19.54
CA SER A 335 -3.01 -10.17 -20.44
C SER A 335 -2.59 -11.48 -19.76
N ASN A 336 -2.75 -12.59 -20.48
CA ASN A 336 -2.28 -13.93 -20.14
C ASN A 336 -1.04 -14.35 -20.97
N THR A 337 -0.53 -13.46 -21.81
CA THR A 337 0.58 -13.76 -22.73
C THR A 337 1.86 -14.03 -21.94
N CYS A 338 2.45 -15.20 -22.17
CA CYS A 338 3.72 -15.60 -21.58
C CYS A 338 4.81 -15.63 -22.66
N LEU A 339 5.91 -14.92 -22.42
CA LEU A 339 7.05 -14.88 -23.35
C LEU A 339 7.84 -16.20 -23.37
N LEU A 340 7.66 -17.07 -22.37
CA LEU A 340 8.30 -18.39 -22.32
C LEU A 340 7.56 -19.44 -23.15
N THR A 341 6.28 -19.20 -23.55
CA THR A 341 5.46 -20.20 -24.25
C THR A 341 6.13 -20.82 -25.49
N PRO A 342 6.80 -20.05 -26.38
CA PRO A 342 7.46 -20.63 -27.56
C PRO A 342 8.66 -21.52 -27.23
N TYR A 343 9.21 -21.43 -26.02
CA TYR A 343 10.45 -22.05 -25.60
C TYR A 343 10.25 -23.29 -24.72
N ILE A 344 8.99 -23.69 -24.51
CA ILE A 344 8.64 -24.87 -23.73
C ILE A 344 8.66 -26.11 -24.61
N THR A 345 9.23 -27.18 -24.05
CA THR A 345 9.38 -28.50 -24.66
C THR A 345 8.79 -29.54 -23.70
N PRO A 346 7.81 -30.34 -24.14
CA PRO A 346 7.17 -30.35 -25.47
C PRO A 346 6.40 -29.05 -25.77
N ARG A 347 6.18 -28.76 -27.06
CA ARG A 347 5.49 -27.54 -27.49
C ARG A 347 4.07 -27.51 -26.91
N LEU A 348 3.74 -26.41 -26.24
CA LEU A 348 2.39 -26.20 -25.71
C LEU A 348 1.35 -26.08 -26.82
N GLU A 349 0.24 -26.82 -26.69
CA GLU A 349 -0.92 -26.71 -27.57
C GLU A 349 -1.75 -25.45 -27.29
N ARG A 350 -1.71 -24.96 -26.04
CA ARG A 350 -2.47 -23.81 -25.56
C ARG A 350 -1.57 -22.86 -24.78
N ALA A 351 -1.92 -21.59 -24.80
CA ALA A 351 -1.28 -20.60 -23.94
C ALA A 351 -1.56 -20.91 -22.46
N PHE A 352 -0.66 -20.49 -21.58
CA PHE A 352 -0.87 -20.60 -20.14
C PHE A 352 -2.19 -19.97 -19.70
N GLU A 353 -2.85 -20.65 -18.77
CA GLU A 353 -3.91 -20.03 -18.00
C GLU A 353 -3.38 -18.84 -17.20
N ILE A 354 -4.27 -17.89 -16.91
CA ILE A 354 -3.93 -16.70 -16.13
C ILE A 354 -3.45 -17.13 -14.73
N GLY A 355 -2.22 -16.73 -14.39
CA GLY A 355 -1.61 -17.03 -13.09
C GLY A 355 -0.94 -18.40 -13.01
N LYS A 356 -0.91 -19.17 -14.11
CA LYS A 356 -0.22 -20.46 -14.21
C LYS A 356 1.12 -20.39 -14.93
N GLN A 357 1.56 -19.19 -15.30
CA GLN A 357 2.87 -18.96 -15.88
C GLN A 357 3.98 -19.31 -14.85
N PRO A 358 5.09 -19.97 -15.24
CA PRO A 358 6.13 -20.42 -14.32
C PRO A 358 7.11 -19.29 -13.95
N CYS A 359 6.58 -18.11 -13.61
CA CYS A 359 7.38 -16.90 -13.43
C CYS A 359 8.32 -16.95 -12.22
N PHE A 360 8.04 -17.83 -11.24
CA PHE A 360 8.66 -17.82 -9.91
C PHE A 360 9.18 -19.19 -9.46
N SER A 361 9.15 -20.19 -10.33
CA SER A 361 9.34 -21.61 -10.02
C SER A 361 10.13 -22.32 -11.13
N LEU A 362 11.15 -21.65 -11.69
CA LEU A 362 12.03 -22.27 -12.67
C LEU A 362 13.14 -23.02 -11.93
N GLU A 363 13.18 -24.34 -12.11
CA GLU A 363 14.19 -25.19 -11.48
C GLU A 363 15.32 -25.44 -12.49
N PRO A 364 16.57 -25.04 -12.21
CA PRO A 364 17.66 -25.31 -13.15
C PRO A 364 17.85 -26.82 -13.32
N ILE A 365 18.10 -27.26 -14.55
CA ILE A 365 18.51 -28.64 -14.80
C ILE A 365 20.02 -28.70 -14.53
N GLU A 366 20.40 -29.20 -13.35
CA GLU A 366 21.80 -29.38 -12.97
C GLU A 366 22.53 -30.29 -13.98
N SER A 367 23.72 -29.86 -14.39
CA SER A 367 24.71 -30.72 -15.05
C SER A 367 25.53 -31.43 -13.97
N GLU A 368 25.09 -32.63 -13.55
CA GLU A 368 25.76 -33.71 -12.77
C GLU A 368 26.80 -33.41 -11.64
N GLU A 369 27.22 -32.17 -11.34
CA GLU A 369 28.38 -31.87 -10.47
C GLU A 369 28.09 -30.92 -9.29
N SER A 370 26.83 -30.57 -8.98
CA SER A 370 26.54 -29.67 -7.85
C SER A 370 25.45 -30.21 -6.92
N GLU A 371 25.84 -30.84 -5.81
CA GLU A 371 24.97 -31.26 -4.70
C GLU A 371 24.44 -30.08 -3.84
N GLU A 372 24.21 -28.90 -4.43
CA GLU A 372 23.55 -27.80 -3.74
C GLU A 372 22.08 -27.77 -4.15
N PHE A 373 21.16 -27.77 -3.17
CA PHE A 373 19.74 -27.52 -3.41
C PHE A 373 19.56 -26.25 -4.25
N THR A 374 19.35 -26.41 -5.55
CA THR A 374 19.27 -25.29 -6.47
C THR A 374 17.98 -24.52 -6.21
N SER A 375 18.12 -23.33 -5.62
CA SER A 375 16.98 -22.45 -5.37
C SER A 375 16.24 -22.10 -6.67
N ASN A 376 14.90 -22.12 -6.61
CA ASN A 376 14.05 -21.72 -7.73
C ASN A 376 14.43 -20.34 -8.27
N LYS A 377 14.55 -20.28 -9.59
CA LYS A 377 14.87 -19.07 -10.34
C LYS A 377 13.62 -18.36 -10.83
N TYR A 378 13.77 -17.07 -11.05
CA TYR A 378 12.74 -16.16 -11.51
C TYR A 378 12.85 -15.94 -13.01
N CYS A 379 11.71 -15.84 -13.69
CA CYS A 379 11.67 -15.59 -15.13
C CYS A 379 12.37 -14.27 -15.48
N PRO A 380 13.40 -14.27 -16.35
CA PRO A 380 14.19 -13.07 -16.65
C PRO A 380 13.38 -12.02 -17.42
N ALA A 381 12.34 -12.44 -18.14
CA ALA A 381 11.49 -11.56 -18.92
C ALA A 381 10.49 -10.75 -18.06
N TYR A 382 10.53 -10.84 -16.72
CA TYR A 382 9.58 -10.14 -15.83
C TYR A 382 9.52 -8.63 -16.08
N GLY A 383 10.67 -8.01 -16.39
CA GLY A 383 10.80 -6.57 -16.66
C GLY A 383 10.06 -6.09 -17.93
N VAL A 384 9.68 -7.00 -18.83
CA VAL A 384 9.00 -6.67 -20.11
C VAL A 384 7.71 -7.48 -20.34
N CYS A 385 7.46 -8.51 -19.54
CA CYS A 385 6.36 -9.45 -19.74
C CYS A 385 4.97 -8.78 -19.63
N PRO A 386 4.08 -8.86 -20.64
CA PRO A 386 2.74 -8.28 -20.57
C PRO A 386 1.88 -8.78 -19.40
N SER A 387 2.09 -10.03 -18.98
CA SER A 387 1.39 -10.60 -17.82
C SER A 387 1.67 -9.86 -16.50
N HIS A 388 2.81 -9.16 -16.42
CA HIS A 388 3.26 -8.36 -15.28
C HIS A 388 3.23 -6.84 -15.51
N GLN A 389 2.49 -6.38 -16.54
CA GLN A 389 2.41 -4.95 -16.87
C GLN A 389 1.89 -4.12 -15.70
N LYS A 390 0.87 -4.61 -14.97
CA LYS A 390 0.27 -3.87 -13.85
C LYS A 390 1.30 -3.55 -12.77
N GLU A 391 2.16 -4.50 -12.42
CA GLU A 391 3.11 -4.32 -11.33
C GLU A 391 4.21 -3.33 -11.72
N ARG A 392 4.63 -3.35 -13.00
CA ARG A 392 5.59 -2.37 -13.52
C ARG A 392 5.02 -0.96 -13.64
N ASP A 393 3.79 -0.83 -14.12
CA ASP A 393 3.15 0.48 -14.27
C ASP A 393 2.93 1.15 -12.91
N LEU A 394 2.67 0.38 -11.85
CA LEU A 394 2.49 0.91 -10.49
C LEU A 394 3.71 1.70 -9.98
N VAL A 395 4.91 1.35 -10.42
CA VAL A 395 6.16 2.04 -10.05
C VAL A 395 6.21 3.46 -10.63
N LYS A 396 5.73 3.62 -11.86
CA LYS A 396 5.83 4.88 -12.63
C LYS A 396 4.56 5.72 -12.57
N ALA A 397 3.43 5.14 -12.20
CA ALA A 397 2.14 5.82 -12.19
C ALA A 397 2.10 6.98 -11.20
N SER A 398 1.42 8.05 -11.61
CA SER A 398 1.06 9.17 -10.75
C SER A 398 -0.35 9.00 -10.16
N ILE A 399 -1.20 8.19 -10.79
CA ILE A 399 -2.54 7.87 -10.31
C ILE A 399 -2.64 6.37 -10.07
N TRP A 400 -2.90 5.98 -8.82
CA TRP A 400 -3.24 4.62 -8.45
C TRP A 400 -4.75 4.48 -8.25
N ILE A 401 -5.32 3.37 -8.71
CA ILE A 401 -6.75 3.09 -8.52
C ILE A 401 -6.90 1.70 -7.91
N ALA A 402 -7.63 1.61 -6.80
CA ALA A 402 -7.77 0.40 -6.01
C ALA A 402 -9.20 0.20 -5.52
N THR A 403 -9.51 -1.02 -5.09
CA THR A 403 -10.63 -1.27 -4.18
C THR A 403 -10.10 -1.38 -2.75
N PRO A 404 -10.94 -1.24 -1.71
CA PRO A 404 -10.49 -1.44 -0.33
C PRO A 404 -9.77 -2.77 -0.12
N GLY A 405 -10.30 -3.85 -0.72
CA GLY A 405 -9.67 -5.17 -0.65
C GLY A 405 -8.33 -5.23 -1.38
N SER A 406 -8.21 -4.62 -2.56
CA SER A 406 -6.92 -4.64 -3.26
C SER A 406 -5.87 -3.77 -2.57
N LEU A 407 -6.27 -2.65 -1.96
CA LEU A 407 -5.38 -1.79 -1.19
C LEU A 407 -4.76 -2.55 0.01
N ILE A 408 -5.62 -3.15 0.83
CA ILE A 408 -5.19 -3.78 2.09
C ILE A 408 -4.39 -5.06 1.84
N TYR A 409 -4.79 -5.87 0.87
CA TYR A 409 -4.25 -7.22 0.71
C TYR A 409 -3.20 -7.36 -0.40
N SER A 410 -3.06 -6.39 -1.30
CA SER A 410 -2.06 -6.50 -2.38
C SER A 410 -0.67 -6.12 -1.88
N LYS A 411 0.28 -7.03 -2.09
CA LYS A 411 1.69 -6.81 -1.78
C LYS A 411 2.47 -6.46 -3.04
N VAL A 412 3.48 -5.61 -2.90
CA VAL A 412 4.44 -5.40 -3.98
C VAL A 412 5.23 -6.70 -4.18
N PRO A 413 5.33 -7.21 -5.42
CA PRO A 413 6.13 -8.39 -5.71
C PRO A 413 7.59 -8.21 -5.29
N ARG A 414 8.21 -9.29 -4.81
CA ARG A 414 9.65 -9.28 -4.46
C ARG A 414 10.59 -9.02 -5.65
N THR A 415 10.08 -9.24 -6.86
CA THR A 415 10.75 -8.89 -8.11
C THR A 415 10.88 -7.39 -8.32
N ILE A 416 10.04 -6.58 -7.68
CA ILE A 416 10.07 -5.12 -7.80
C ILE A 416 10.81 -4.50 -6.60
N ASN A 417 10.45 -4.88 -5.37
CA ASN A 417 11.11 -4.42 -4.15
C ASN A 417 11.41 -5.59 -3.23
N GLN A 418 12.63 -5.66 -2.70
CA GLN A 418 12.98 -6.66 -1.69
C GLN A 418 12.22 -6.39 -0.39
N GLU A 419 12.00 -5.13 -0.07
CA GLU A 419 11.21 -4.68 1.06
C GLU A 419 9.81 -5.29 1.00
N ASN A 420 9.37 -5.81 2.13
CA ASN A 420 8.02 -6.33 2.28
C ASN A 420 7.09 -5.14 2.42
N ILE A 421 6.53 -4.65 1.32
CA ILE A 421 5.60 -3.52 1.30
C ILE A 421 4.24 -3.98 0.74
N ALA A 422 3.17 -3.44 1.35
CA ALA A 422 1.83 -3.49 0.77
C ALA A 422 1.64 -2.22 -0.06
N PHE A 423 0.80 -2.27 -1.09
CA PHE A 423 0.41 -1.04 -1.77
C PHE A 423 -0.40 -0.18 -0.78
N PRO A 424 -0.07 1.12 -0.64
CA PRO A 424 -0.67 2.01 0.35
C PRO A 424 -2.14 2.30 0.07
#